data_AF-A0A7C0YD12-F1
#
_entry.id   AF-A0A7C0YD12-F1
#
_cell.length_a   1.000
_cell.length_b   1.000
_cell.length_c   1.000
_cell.angle_alpha   90.00
_cell.angle_beta   90.00
_cell.angle_gamma   90.00
#
_symmetry.space_group_name_H-M   'P 1'
#
loop_
_entity.id
_entity.type
_entity.pdbx_description
1 polymer ?
#
loop_
_entity_poly.entity_id
_entity_poly.type
_entity_poly.pdbx_seq_one_letter_code
_entity_poly.pdbx_strand_id
1 'polypeptide(L)'
;PTSAEQEDHVSMGTIAARKARQILENVKNVVAIEYLCAAQGLDLLAPLRPSEALERAHALIRTVVPELTDDRPLYSDIVKIRQLMDCGEIVSAVESVTGALYEV
;
A
#
# COMPACT_ATOMS: atom_id res chain seq x y z
N PRO A 1 26.66 16.20 23.88
CA PRO A 1 26.56 16.83 25.21
C PRO A 1 25.96 18.24 25.14
N THR A 2 24.77 18.39 25.71
CA THR A 2 24.13 19.68 25.99
C THR A 2 24.21 19.95 27.50
N SER A 3 24.12 21.21 27.91
CA SER A 3 24.12 21.60 29.34
C SER A 3 25.35 21.13 30.16
N ALA A 4 26.57 21.51 29.75
CA ALA A 4 27.81 21.25 30.52
C ALA A 4 27.98 19.77 30.95
N GLU A 5 27.81 18.85 29.99
CA GLU A 5 27.93 17.38 30.20
C GLU A 5 26.88 16.75 31.13
N GLN A 6 25.81 17.48 31.50
CA GLN A 6 24.67 16.90 32.25
C GLN A 6 23.80 16.00 31.37
N GLU A 7 23.69 16.34 30.08
CA GLU A 7 23.00 15.53 29.08
C GLU A 7 24.06 14.86 28.17
N ASP A 8 24.85 13.98 28.76
CA ASP A 8 25.90 13.22 28.09
C ASP A 8 25.32 12.10 27.20
N HIS A 9 24.14 11.58 27.54
CA HIS A 9 23.40 10.59 26.73
C HIS A 9 21.98 11.05 26.37
N VAL A 10 21.71 11.20 25.07
CA VAL A 10 20.38 11.54 24.54
C VAL A 10 19.97 10.61 23.41
N SER A 11 18.69 10.24 23.36
CA SER A 11 18.18 9.21 22.43
C SER A 11 17.93 9.71 21.01
N MET A 12 17.81 11.02 20.81
CA MET A 12 17.38 11.63 19.53
C MET A 12 16.05 11.05 19.00
N GLY A 13 15.18 10.57 19.91
CA GLY A 13 13.98 9.79 19.57
C GLY A 13 13.00 10.51 18.63
N THR A 14 12.83 11.82 18.77
CA THR A 14 11.95 12.60 17.89
C THR A 14 12.42 12.60 16.43
N ILE A 15 13.73 12.60 16.19
CA ILE A 15 14.30 12.53 14.84
C ILE A 15 14.08 11.14 14.26
N ALA A 16 14.31 10.09 15.07
CA ALA A 16 14.05 8.71 14.67
C ALA A 16 12.57 8.49 14.29
N ALA A 17 11.63 8.98 15.11
CA ALA A 17 10.19 8.89 14.84
C ALA A 17 9.79 9.62 13.54
N ARG A 18 10.31 10.83 13.31
CA ARG A 18 10.06 11.57 12.06
C ARG A 18 10.60 10.84 10.83
N LYS A 19 11.80 10.26 10.93
CA LYS A 19 12.40 9.46 9.85
C LYS A 19 11.56 8.21 9.56
N ALA A 20 11.15 7.49 10.59
CA ALA A 20 10.31 6.31 10.45
C ALA A 20 8.98 6.63 9.75
N ARG A 21 8.32 7.72 10.15
CA ARG A 21 7.10 8.19 9.48
C ARG A 21 7.33 8.53 8.00
N GLN A 22 8.44 9.21 7.67
CA GLN A 22 8.77 9.52 6.27
C GLN A 22 8.99 8.25 5.43
N ILE A 23 9.69 7.26 6.00
CA ILE A 23 9.91 5.97 5.34
C ILE A 23 8.58 5.26 5.11
N LEU A 24 7.70 5.22 6.11
CA LEU A 24 6.37 4.62 5.98
C LEU A 24 5.57 5.25 4.83
N GLU A 25 5.54 6.58 4.75
CA GLU A 25 4.86 7.28 3.66
C GLU A 25 5.45 6.98 2.28
N ASN A 26 6.77 6.81 2.19
CA ASN A 26 7.43 6.42 0.94
C ASN A 26 7.08 4.98 0.54
N VAL A 27 7.12 4.05 1.50
CA VAL A 27 6.80 2.63 1.27
C VAL A 27 5.36 2.47 0.80
N LYS A 28 4.40 3.22 1.35
CA LYS A 28 3.01 3.21 0.87
C LYS A 28 2.91 3.52 -0.63
N ASN A 29 3.71 4.45 -1.15
CA ASN A 29 3.74 4.73 -2.59
C ASN A 29 4.30 3.56 -3.40
N VAL A 30 5.38 2.92 -2.91
CA VAL A 30 6.00 1.76 -3.58
C VAL A 30 5.00 0.60 -3.67
N VAL A 31 4.35 0.27 -2.56
CA VAL A 31 3.34 -0.81 -2.49
C VAL A 31 2.11 -0.46 -3.34
N ALA A 32 1.69 0.81 -3.38
CA ALA A 32 0.61 1.23 -4.27
C ALA A 32 0.93 1.03 -5.76
N ILE A 33 2.18 1.32 -6.17
CA ILE A 33 2.65 1.05 -7.53
C ILE A 33 2.66 -0.46 -7.81
N GLU A 34 3.11 -1.27 -6.84
CA GLU A 34 3.09 -2.72 -6.94
C GLU A 34 1.67 -3.27 -7.15
N TYR A 35 0.67 -2.77 -6.41
CA TYR A 35 -0.74 -3.13 -6.62
C TYR A 35 -1.24 -2.79 -8.02
N LEU A 36 -0.85 -1.64 -8.58
CA LEU A 36 -1.19 -1.27 -9.96
C LEU A 36 -0.58 -2.25 -10.97
N CYS A 37 0.70 -2.56 -10.82
CA CYS A 37 1.40 -3.51 -11.67
C CYS A 37 0.79 -4.92 -11.55
N ALA A 38 0.45 -5.36 -10.34
CA ALA A 38 -0.17 -6.66 -10.10
C ALA A 38 -1.57 -6.74 -10.71
N ALA A 39 -2.39 -5.71 -10.55
CA ALA A 39 -3.72 -5.66 -11.15
C ALA A 39 -3.63 -5.71 -12.69
N GLN A 40 -2.75 -4.90 -13.29
CA GLN A 40 -2.54 -4.95 -14.73
C GLN A 40 -1.99 -6.30 -15.19
N GLY A 41 -1.09 -6.91 -14.42
CA GLY A 41 -0.57 -8.25 -14.71
C GLY A 41 -1.67 -9.32 -14.72
N LEU A 42 -2.65 -9.23 -13.83
CA LEU A 42 -3.80 -10.14 -13.82
C LEU A 42 -4.68 -9.96 -15.06
N ASP A 43 -4.94 -8.73 -15.51
CA ASP A 43 -5.71 -8.48 -16.74
C ASP A 43 -4.99 -9.05 -17.98
N LEU A 44 -3.68 -8.84 -18.08
CA LEU A 44 -2.88 -9.34 -19.19
C LEU A 44 -2.78 -10.87 -19.24
N LEU A 45 -3.03 -11.55 -18.13
CA LEU A 45 -3.06 -13.02 -18.05
C LEU A 45 -4.44 -13.61 -18.38
N ALA A 46 -5.46 -12.80 -18.65
CA ALA A 46 -6.77 -13.30 -19.06
C ALA A 46 -6.66 -14.25 -20.27
N PRO A 47 -7.36 -15.40 -20.29
CA PRO A 47 -8.46 -15.79 -19.41
C PRO A 47 -8.05 -16.59 -18.15
N LEU A 48 -6.75 -16.63 -17.78
CA LEU A 48 -6.34 -17.28 -16.54
C LEU A 48 -6.97 -16.57 -15.34
N ARG A 49 -7.43 -17.35 -14.36
CA ARG A 49 -8.09 -16.85 -13.16
C ARG A 49 -7.21 -17.07 -11.93
N PRO A 50 -6.98 -16.04 -11.10
CA PRO A 50 -6.25 -16.20 -9.85
C PRO A 50 -7.15 -16.83 -8.78
N SER A 51 -6.64 -16.93 -7.54
CA SER A 51 -7.47 -17.36 -6.41
C SER A 51 -8.60 -16.39 -6.11
N GLU A 52 -9.68 -16.84 -5.46
CA GLU A 52 -10.84 -16.01 -5.13
C GLU A 52 -10.44 -14.75 -4.34
N ALA A 53 -9.52 -14.87 -3.39
CA ALA A 53 -8.96 -13.75 -2.63
C ALA A 53 -8.33 -12.67 -3.53
N LEU A 54 -7.53 -13.08 -4.51
CA LEU A 54 -6.90 -12.18 -5.47
C LEU A 54 -7.93 -11.59 -6.44
N GLU A 55 -8.93 -12.36 -6.87
CA GLU A 55 -10.04 -11.83 -7.68
C GLU A 55 -10.80 -10.72 -6.94
N ARG A 56 -11.02 -10.86 -5.62
CA ARG A 56 -11.65 -9.80 -4.80
C ARG A 56 -10.81 -8.53 -4.73
N ALA A 57 -9.52 -8.66 -4.41
CA ALA A 57 -8.62 -7.52 -4.38
C ALA A 57 -8.52 -6.83 -5.75
N HIS A 58 -8.38 -7.61 -6.81
CA HIS A 58 -8.34 -7.12 -8.18
C HIS A 58 -9.63 -6.38 -8.58
N ALA A 59 -10.80 -6.98 -8.31
CA ALA A 59 -12.09 -6.37 -8.60
C ALA A 59 -12.25 -5.03 -7.87
N LEU A 60 -11.88 -4.96 -6.59
CA LEU A 60 -11.91 -3.71 -5.82
C LEU A 60 -11.01 -2.65 -6.46
N ILE A 61 -9.77 -2.99 -6.79
CA ILE A 61 -8.83 -2.08 -7.46
C ILE A 61 -9.42 -1.55 -8.77
N ARG A 62 -10.04 -2.42 -9.57
CA ARG A 62 -10.65 -2.05 -10.86
C ARG A 62 -11.88 -1.16 -10.73
N THR A 63 -12.49 -1.05 -9.55
CA THR A 63 -13.57 -0.07 -9.33
C THR A 63 -13.06 1.38 -9.27
N VAL A 64 -11.80 1.60 -8.89
CA VAL A 64 -11.22 2.94 -8.74
C VAL A 64 -10.17 3.27 -9.80
N VAL A 65 -9.45 2.26 -10.30
CA VAL A 65 -8.42 2.39 -11.31
C VAL A 65 -8.73 1.50 -12.51
N PRO A 66 -9.11 2.08 -13.66
CA PRO A 66 -9.41 1.30 -14.86
C PRO A 66 -8.15 0.61 -15.39
N GLU A 67 -8.33 -0.43 -16.20
CA GLU A 67 -7.23 -1.08 -16.93
C GLU A 67 -6.42 -0.06 -17.73
N LEU A 68 -5.11 -0.27 -17.83
CA LEU A 68 -4.22 0.57 -18.62
C LEU A 68 -4.21 0.07 -20.08
N THR A 69 -5.07 0.62 -20.92
CA THR A 69 -5.12 0.31 -22.37
C THR A 69 -4.14 1.15 -23.17
N ASP A 70 -4.01 2.42 -22.80
CA ASP A 70 -3.14 3.41 -23.43
C ASP A 70 -2.42 4.20 -22.34
N ASP A 71 -1.29 4.80 -22.70
CA ASP A 71 -0.50 5.60 -21.78
C ASP A 71 -1.32 6.76 -21.21
N ARG A 72 -1.28 6.87 -19.87
CA ARG A 72 -1.87 7.99 -19.13
C ARG A 72 -1.01 8.34 -17.92
N PRO A 73 -1.14 9.56 -17.37
CA PRO A 73 -0.50 9.91 -16.11
C PRO A 73 -0.99 9.01 -14.97
N LEU A 74 -0.07 8.29 -14.31
CA LEU A 74 -0.41 7.31 -13.27
C LEU A 74 -0.45 7.89 -11.85
N TYR A 75 -0.06 9.15 -11.65
CA TYR A 75 0.00 9.74 -10.31
C TYR A 75 -1.36 9.71 -9.60
N SER A 76 -2.46 9.93 -10.34
CA SER A 76 -3.82 9.85 -9.79
C SER A 76 -4.19 8.43 -9.40
N ASP A 77 -3.73 7.44 -10.16
CA ASP A 77 -4.02 6.04 -9.92
C ASP A 77 -3.29 5.56 -8.66
N ILE A 78 -2.03 5.95 -8.48
CA ILE A 78 -1.24 5.68 -7.27
C ILE A 78 -1.93 6.25 -6.03
N VAL A 79 -2.44 7.49 -6.10
CA VAL A 79 -3.14 8.13 -4.98
C VAL A 79 -4.42 7.38 -4.61
N LYS A 80 -5.19 6.89 -5.59
CA LYS A 80 -6.40 6.10 -5.32
C LYS A 80 -6.10 4.78 -4.64
N ILE A 81 -5.07 4.05 -5.10
CA ILE A 81 -4.64 2.81 -4.44
C ILE A 81 -4.18 3.08 -3.01
N ARG A 82 -3.43 4.16 -2.79
CA ARG A 82 -3.04 4.56 -1.44
C ARG A 82 -4.24 4.82 -0.52
N GLN A 83 -5.28 5.47 -1.02
CA GLN A 83 -6.51 5.68 -0.25
C GLN A 83 -7.15 4.35 0.16
N LEU A 84 -7.26 3.40 -0.76
CA LEU A 84 -7.76 2.06 -0.43
C LEU A 84 -6.90 1.35 0.64
N MET A 85 -5.57 1.49 0.55
CA MET A 85 -4.65 0.92 1.54
C MET A 85 -4.80 1.60 2.91
N ASP A 86 -4.86 2.93 2.95
CA ASP A 86 -4.98 3.71 4.20
C ASP A 86 -6.33 3.47 4.89
N CYS A 87 -7.40 3.22 4.13
CA CYS A 87 -8.71 2.82 4.64
C CYS A 87 -8.81 1.33 5.01
N GLY A 88 -7.80 0.51 4.65
CA GLY A 88 -7.78 -0.92 4.92
C GLY A 88 -8.73 -1.75 4.02
N GLU A 89 -9.33 -1.13 3.00
CA GLU A 89 -10.39 -1.76 2.19
C GLU A 89 -9.90 -3.00 1.43
N ILE A 90 -8.64 -2.99 0.98
CA ILE A 90 -8.05 -4.15 0.28
C ILE A 90 -7.97 -5.35 1.23
N VAL A 91 -7.53 -5.13 2.47
CA VAL A 91 -7.43 -6.18 3.49
C VAL A 91 -8.83 -6.70 3.82
N SER A 92 -9.78 -5.80 4.09
CA SER A 92 -11.17 -6.19 4.38
C SER A 92 -11.84 -6.96 3.24
N ALA A 93 -11.57 -6.58 1.98
CA ALA A 93 -12.10 -7.29 0.82
C ALA A 93 -11.55 -8.72 0.72
N VAL A 94 -10.25 -8.92 0.99
CA VAL A 94 -9.63 -10.25 1.01
C VAL A 94 -10.15 -11.08 2.19
N GLU A 95 -10.18 -10.49 3.40
CA GLU A 95 -10.63 -11.15 4.62
C GLU A 95 -12.09 -11.60 4.56
N SER A 96 -12.92 -10.93 3.76
CA SER A 96 -14.31 -11.34 3.52
C SER A 96 -14.44 -12.76 2.93
N VAL A 97 -13.39 -13.27 2.30
CA VAL A 97 -13.34 -14.60 1.68
C VAL A 97 -12.37 -15.52 2.42
N THR A 98 -11.21 -15.02 2.86
CA THR A 98 -10.18 -15.85 3.51
C THR A 98 -10.41 -16.05 5.01
N GLY A 99 -11.28 -15.26 5.63
CA GLY A 99 -11.25 -15.03 7.07
C GLY A 99 -10.09 -14.09 7.45
N ALA A 100 -9.93 -13.85 8.76
CA ALA A 100 -8.90 -12.94 9.27
C ALA A 100 -7.49 -13.36 8.83
N LEU A 101 -6.71 -12.43 8.29
CA LEU A 101 -5.36 -12.71 7.81
C LEU A 101 -4.32 -12.71 8.94
N TYR A 102 -4.63 -12.06 10.05
CA TYR A 102 -3.81 -12.02 11.26
C TYR A 102 -4.70 -11.90 12.50
N GLU A 103 -4.22 -12.41 13.63
CA GLU A 103 -4.86 -12.23 14.92
C GLU A 103 -4.58 -10.80 15.43
N VAL A 104 -5.61 -10.13 15.95
CA VAL A 104 -5.52 -8.78 16.55
C VAL A 104 -5.30 -8.88 18.05
#